data_AF-A0A0G1EWM7-F1
#
_entry.id   AF-A0A0G1EWM7-F1
#
_cell.length_a   1.000
_cell.length_b   1.000
_cell.length_c   1.000
_cell.angle_alpha   90.00
_cell.angle_beta   90.00
_cell.angle_gamma   90.00
#
_symmetry.space_group_name_H-M   'P 1'
#
loop_
_entity.id
_entity.type
_entity.pdbx_description
1 polymer ?
#
loop_
_entity_poly.entity_id
_entity_poly.type
_entity_poly.pdbx_seq_one_letter_code
_entity_poly.pdbx_strand_id
1 'polypeptide(L)'
;MTSSLYRKYRPPVFAEVVGQEHVTRTLQNEIIQQQIAHAYLFCGMRGIGKTTVARLLAKAINCEQRRKQDSEPCNKCQSCQAINSGRSLDLLEIDAASNRRIDDIREIKEHIPYGPSQSKFKVVIVDEVHMLTTEAFNALLKTLEEPPAHVLFILCTTEVHKLPETIVSRCQRFDFKRLSSAVLFERLRDLAKREGIKVEETVLGQIVELAGGSSRDAEGYLGKLITLGEKTITPAVASLVLPHSDLAQALDFIGYLIKAETSRAVELINSFLEEGGDIAYFYRQVLNLMRKMLLVKLGGKLADEASIDLLPEFQEKLIDLSSRLTQARLQLMLERWLAADSSWRSSELWQLPLELAAVEIGSLTNTAKVEGGNSDENSKAKTATKSNLPADKVEASGLNLQQITERWLEVVADLREYNHSLSFILSVARPIKLEGETLTVGFSYQLHLDRVKDPKIIKVVEESLAKIFGIKLRLRGESDEATTGADLLSNVLTTFGGQVIE
;
A
#
# COMPACT_ATOMS: atom_id res chain seq x y z
N MET A 1 34.27 4.06 8.98
CA MET A 1 33.04 4.20 8.17
C MET A 1 32.35 2.85 8.15
N THR A 2 31.30 2.67 8.95
CA THR A 2 30.49 1.45 8.96
C THR A 2 29.66 1.41 7.69
N SER A 3 30.15 0.71 6.65
CA SER A 3 29.31 0.35 5.52
C SER A 3 28.14 -0.49 6.05
N SER A 4 26.92 -0.18 5.60
CA SER A 4 25.74 -0.94 5.99
C SER A 4 25.93 -2.42 5.67
N LEU A 5 25.44 -3.30 6.55
CA LEU A 5 25.72 -4.75 6.49
C LEU A 5 25.35 -5.36 5.13
N TYR A 6 24.21 -4.94 4.58
CA TYR A 6 23.73 -5.38 3.27
C TYR A 6 24.58 -4.91 2.07
N ARG A 7 25.42 -3.89 2.26
CA ARG A 7 26.44 -3.51 1.27
C ARG A 7 27.71 -4.34 1.46
N LYS A 8 28.13 -4.56 2.70
CA LYS A 8 29.35 -5.32 3.06
C LYS A 8 29.25 -6.80 2.65
N TYR A 9 28.10 -7.43 2.91
CA TYR A 9 27.88 -8.86 2.63
C TYR A 9 27.02 -9.12 1.40
N ARG A 10 26.96 -8.16 0.48
CA ARG A 10 26.28 -8.36 -0.79
C ARG A 10 26.93 -9.56 -1.52
N PRO A 11 26.16 -10.59 -1.91
CA PRO A 11 26.69 -11.78 -2.58
C PRO A 11 27.60 -11.44 -3.78
N PRO A 12 28.86 -11.93 -3.79
CA PRO A 12 29.81 -11.69 -4.88
C PRO A 12 29.68 -12.70 -6.03
N VAL A 13 28.97 -13.81 -5.80
CA VAL A 13 28.74 -14.97 -6.69
C VAL A 13 27.28 -15.44 -6.56
N PHE A 14 26.77 -16.16 -7.56
CA PHE A 14 25.39 -16.69 -7.55
C PHE A 14 25.18 -17.73 -6.44
N ALA A 15 26.19 -18.55 -6.15
CA ALA A 15 26.15 -19.54 -5.06
C ALA A 15 25.90 -18.95 -3.66
N GLU A 16 26.19 -17.67 -3.44
CA GLU A 16 25.94 -16.98 -2.16
C GLU A 16 24.58 -16.28 -2.11
N VAL A 17 23.81 -16.30 -3.19
CA VAL A 17 22.45 -15.77 -3.22
C VAL A 17 21.52 -16.77 -2.55
N VAL A 18 20.82 -16.31 -1.52
CA VAL A 18 20.02 -17.18 -0.67
C VAL A 18 18.55 -17.16 -1.10
N GLY A 19 17.91 -18.34 -1.24
CA GLY A 19 16.46 -18.50 -1.38
C GLY A 19 15.87 -18.08 -2.73
N GLN A 20 16.71 -17.97 -3.77
CA GLN A 20 16.29 -17.63 -5.14
C GLN A 20 16.87 -18.64 -6.16
N GLU A 21 16.99 -19.91 -5.76
CA GLU A 21 17.67 -20.96 -6.52
C GLU A 21 17.05 -21.19 -7.90
N HIS A 22 15.73 -21.00 -8.04
CA HIS A 22 15.05 -21.12 -9.33
C HIS A 22 15.47 -20.03 -10.33
N VAL A 23 15.72 -18.81 -9.85
CA VAL A 23 16.22 -17.71 -10.69
C VAL A 23 17.70 -17.90 -11.00
N THR A 24 18.51 -18.09 -9.96
CA THR A 24 19.98 -18.15 -10.13
C THR A 24 20.39 -19.34 -10.98
N ARG A 25 19.80 -20.52 -10.79
CA ARG A 25 20.10 -21.70 -11.61
C ARG A 25 19.78 -21.50 -13.09
N THR A 26 18.66 -20.86 -13.39
CA THR A 26 18.24 -20.61 -14.78
C THR A 26 19.21 -19.62 -15.46
N LEU A 27 19.53 -18.51 -14.78
CA LEU A 27 20.52 -17.55 -15.28
C LEU A 27 21.90 -18.20 -15.44
N GLN A 28 22.34 -19.03 -14.49
CA GLN A 28 23.60 -19.74 -14.58
C GLN A 28 23.63 -20.67 -15.82
N ASN A 29 22.53 -21.35 -16.12
CA ASN A 29 22.43 -22.20 -17.31
C ASN A 29 22.52 -21.39 -18.62
N GLU A 30 21.81 -20.25 -18.70
CA GLU A 30 21.86 -19.35 -19.87
C GLU A 30 23.28 -18.82 -20.10
N ILE A 31 23.98 -18.48 -19.02
CA ILE A 31 25.38 -18.04 -19.06
C ILE A 31 26.31 -19.14 -19.61
N ILE A 32 26.12 -20.39 -19.18
CA ILE A 32 26.91 -21.54 -19.63
C ILE A 32 26.61 -21.86 -21.10
N GLN A 33 25.35 -21.82 -21.50
CA GLN A 33 24.89 -22.11 -22.85
C GLN A 33 25.10 -20.96 -23.84
N GLN A 34 25.51 -19.79 -23.35
CA GLN A 34 25.65 -18.55 -24.13
C GLN A 34 24.34 -18.12 -24.81
N GLN A 35 23.20 -18.46 -24.20
CA GLN A 35 21.85 -18.10 -24.65
C GLN A 35 21.33 -16.94 -23.81
N ILE A 36 21.99 -15.78 -23.94
CA ILE A 36 21.66 -14.58 -23.17
C ILE A 36 20.57 -13.79 -23.91
N ALA A 37 19.44 -13.53 -23.25
CA ALA A 37 18.42 -12.62 -23.77
C ALA A 37 18.92 -11.16 -23.82
N HIS A 38 18.33 -10.36 -24.70
CA HIS A 38 18.62 -8.92 -24.81
C HIS A 38 18.00 -8.10 -23.67
N ALA A 39 16.92 -8.61 -23.05
CA ALA A 39 16.22 -7.94 -21.96
C ALA A 39 15.68 -8.93 -20.92
N TYR A 40 15.93 -8.61 -19.65
CA TYR A 40 15.45 -9.35 -18.48
C TYR A 40 14.52 -8.47 -17.64
N LEU A 41 13.46 -9.06 -17.11
CA LEU A 41 12.55 -8.40 -16.17
C LEU A 41 12.53 -9.16 -14.84
N PHE A 42 13.10 -8.56 -13.81
CA PHE A 42 13.16 -9.09 -12.46
C PHE A 42 12.02 -8.50 -11.62
N CYS A 43 11.06 -9.36 -11.26
CA CYS A 43 9.87 -8.99 -10.51
C CYS A 43 9.91 -9.55 -9.09
N GLY A 44 9.39 -8.80 -8.12
CA GLY A 44 9.18 -9.30 -6.77
C GLY A 44 9.39 -8.21 -5.73
N MET A 45 9.13 -8.53 -4.46
CA MET A 45 9.23 -7.55 -3.37
C MET A 45 10.57 -6.85 -3.24
N ARG A 46 10.56 -5.70 -2.57
CA ARG A 46 11.77 -4.97 -2.23
C ARG A 46 12.66 -5.82 -1.31
N GLY A 47 13.97 -5.71 -1.49
CA GLY A 47 14.95 -6.30 -0.57
C GLY A 47 15.22 -7.80 -0.69
N ILE A 48 14.63 -8.50 -1.66
CA ILE A 48 14.84 -9.96 -1.89
C ILE A 48 16.01 -10.30 -2.84
N GLY A 49 16.75 -9.29 -3.33
CA GLY A 49 17.98 -9.52 -4.11
C GLY A 49 17.92 -9.25 -5.62
N LYS A 50 16.84 -8.64 -6.15
CA LYS A 50 16.69 -8.32 -7.59
C LYS A 50 17.90 -7.59 -8.19
N THR A 51 18.23 -6.41 -7.67
CA THR A 51 19.36 -5.58 -8.11
C THR A 51 20.71 -6.27 -7.88
N THR A 52 20.81 -7.08 -6.82
CA THR A 52 22.03 -7.88 -6.55
C THR A 52 22.25 -8.91 -7.64
N VAL A 53 21.23 -9.69 -8.00
CA VAL A 53 21.30 -10.70 -9.06
C VAL A 53 21.51 -10.02 -10.42
N ALA A 54 20.92 -8.84 -10.66
CA ALA A 54 21.16 -8.06 -11.87
C ALA A 54 22.64 -7.69 -12.04
N ARG A 55 23.28 -7.20 -10.97
CA ARG A 55 24.73 -6.92 -10.97
C ARG A 55 25.57 -8.18 -11.13
N LEU A 56 25.17 -9.30 -10.53
CA LEU A 56 25.85 -10.59 -10.71
C LEU A 56 25.79 -11.08 -12.16
N LEU A 57 24.62 -10.96 -12.81
CA LEU A 57 24.45 -11.29 -14.22
C LEU A 57 25.34 -10.41 -15.11
N ALA A 58 25.29 -9.08 -14.90
CA ALA A 58 26.14 -8.14 -15.63
C ALA A 58 27.63 -8.50 -15.53
N LYS A 59 28.06 -8.83 -14.30
CA LYS A 59 29.44 -9.21 -14.01
C LYS A 59 29.83 -10.56 -14.59
N ALA A 60 28.96 -11.55 -14.52
CA ALA A 60 29.23 -12.88 -15.06
C ALA A 60 29.37 -12.83 -16.59
N ILE A 61 28.50 -12.07 -17.28
CA ILE A 61 28.52 -11.89 -18.74
C ILE A 61 29.79 -11.15 -19.19
N ASN A 62 30.21 -10.13 -18.45
CA ASN A 62 31.38 -9.31 -18.77
C ASN A 62 32.71 -9.82 -18.19
N CYS A 63 32.69 -10.93 -17.43
CA CYS A 63 33.89 -11.51 -16.85
C CYS A 63 34.85 -12.06 -17.93
N GLU A 64 36.05 -11.48 -18.00
CA GLU A 64 37.12 -11.87 -18.93
C GLU A 64 37.70 -13.26 -18.65
N GLN A 65 37.81 -13.63 -17.37
CA GLN A 65 38.49 -14.85 -16.91
C GLN A 65 37.52 -15.99 -16.57
N ARG A 66 36.25 -15.88 -16.98
CA ARG A 66 35.26 -16.93 -16.74
C ARG A 66 35.56 -18.16 -17.60
N ARG A 67 35.55 -19.34 -16.99
CA ARG A 67 35.68 -20.60 -17.75
C ARG A 67 34.38 -20.84 -18.54
N LYS A 68 34.47 -21.46 -19.72
CA LYS A 68 33.29 -21.65 -20.60
C LYS A 68 32.17 -22.49 -19.97
N GLN A 69 32.52 -23.46 -19.11
CA GLN A 69 31.56 -24.30 -18.40
C GLN A 69 31.12 -23.72 -17.04
N ASP A 70 31.59 -22.52 -16.71
CA ASP A 70 31.33 -21.86 -15.43
C ASP A 70 30.40 -20.66 -15.64
N SER A 71 29.52 -20.46 -14.68
CA SER A 71 28.58 -19.34 -14.63
C SER A 71 29.03 -18.26 -13.66
N GLU A 72 29.98 -18.56 -12.78
CA GLU A 72 30.37 -17.65 -11.70
C GLU A 72 31.38 -16.58 -12.16
N PRO A 73 31.22 -15.32 -11.72
CA PRO A 73 32.21 -14.29 -12.01
C PRO A 73 33.49 -14.50 -11.18
N CYS A 74 34.66 -14.28 -11.78
CA CYS A 74 35.94 -14.57 -11.13
C CYS A 74 36.29 -13.62 -9.98
N ASN A 75 35.61 -12.47 -9.89
CA ASN A 75 35.83 -11.43 -8.87
C ASN A 75 37.22 -10.75 -8.90
N LYS A 76 38.10 -11.11 -9.85
CA LYS A 76 39.51 -10.69 -9.87
C LYS A 76 39.90 -9.89 -11.11
N CYS A 77 39.23 -10.08 -12.25
CA CYS A 77 39.54 -9.35 -13.48
C CYS A 77 39.11 -7.87 -13.41
N GLN A 78 39.63 -7.07 -14.34
CA GLN A 78 39.37 -5.63 -14.40
C GLN A 78 37.87 -5.33 -14.49
N SER A 79 37.14 -6.00 -15.38
CA SER A 79 35.67 -5.85 -15.48
C SER A 79 34.95 -6.16 -14.15
N CYS A 80 35.31 -7.27 -13.48
CA CYS A 80 34.71 -7.64 -12.19
C CYS A 80 34.99 -6.59 -11.10
N GLN A 81 36.21 -6.06 -11.03
CA GLN A 81 36.59 -5.05 -10.04
C GLN A 81 35.92 -3.70 -10.33
N ALA A 82 35.80 -3.31 -11.60
CA ALA A 82 35.12 -2.08 -12.01
C ALA A 82 33.62 -2.13 -11.65
N ILE A 83 32.96 -3.27 -11.86
CA ILE A 83 31.56 -3.47 -11.48
C ILE A 83 31.39 -3.46 -9.96
N ASN A 84 32.25 -4.18 -9.22
CA ASN A 84 32.19 -4.22 -7.75
C ASN A 84 32.37 -2.84 -7.11
N SER A 85 33.23 -1.99 -7.70
CA SER A 85 33.50 -0.63 -7.23
C SER A 85 32.51 0.42 -7.76
N GLY A 86 31.58 0.04 -8.64
CA GLY A 86 30.63 0.97 -9.26
C GLY A 86 31.26 1.97 -10.24
N ARG A 87 32.40 1.64 -10.83
CA ARG A 87 33.16 2.50 -11.76
C ARG A 87 33.17 1.99 -13.20
N SER A 88 32.40 0.95 -13.48
CA SER A 88 32.30 0.37 -14.82
C SER A 88 31.53 1.29 -15.76
N LEU A 89 32.17 1.75 -16.84
CA LEU A 89 31.51 2.54 -17.90
C LEU A 89 30.52 1.70 -18.72
N ASP A 90 30.69 0.37 -18.70
CA ASP A 90 29.83 -0.57 -19.43
C ASP A 90 28.67 -1.11 -18.56
N LEU A 91 28.50 -0.59 -17.35
CA LEU A 91 27.37 -0.88 -16.48
C LEU A 91 26.67 0.44 -16.11
N LEU A 92 25.56 0.72 -16.76
CA LEU A 92 24.72 1.87 -16.45
C LEU A 92 23.62 1.41 -15.51
N GLU A 93 23.65 1.86 -14.26
CA GLU A 93 22.63 1.54 -13.26
C GLU A 93 21.86 2.79 -12.87
N ILE A 94 20.53 2.74 -13.03
CA ILE A 94 19.64 3.88 -12.83
C ILE A 94 18.52 3.48 -11.91
N ASP A 95 18.37 4.22 -10.83
CA ASP A 95 17.21 4.14 -9.96
C ASP A 95 16.11 5.03 -10.54
N ALA A 96 15.07 4.42 -11.11
CA ALA A 96 13.94 5.14 -11.68
C ALA A 96 13.14 5.87 -10.60
N ALA A 97 13.27 5.54 -9.31
CA ALA A 97 12.60 6.29 -8.26
C ALA A 97 13.17 7.70 -8.08
N SER A 98 14.48 7.90 -8.35
CA SER A 98 15.15 9.21 -8.33
C SER A 98 15.25 9.86 -9.72
N ASN A 99 15.37 9.06 -10.77
CA ASN A 99 15.58 9.50 -12.15
C ASN A 99 14.36 9.17 -13.01
N ARG A 100 13.22 9.78 -12.65
CA ARG A 100 11.91 9.50 -13.27
C ARG A 100 11.76 10.15 -14.64
N ARG A 101 12.55 11.19 -14.93
CA ARG A 101 12.27 12.12 -16.02
C ARG A 101 12.72 11.54 -17.35
N ILE A 102 12.09 12.04 -18.42
CA ILE A 102 12.42 11.64 -19.79
C ILE A 102 13.87 11.95 -20.17
N ASP A 103 14.45 13.02 -19.63
CA ASP A 103 15.80 13.45 -19.96
C ASP A 103 16.85 12.44 -19.48
N ASP A 104 16.66 11.86 -18.30
CA ASP A 104 17.53 10.80 -17.77
C ASP A 104 17.57 9.60 -18.72
N ILE A 105 16.40 9.18 -19.26
CA ILE A 105 16.33 8.07 -20.23
C ILE A 105 16.92 8.46 -21.59
N ARG A 106 16.78 9.72 -22.00
CA ARG A 106 17.37 10.22 -23.25
C ARG A 106 18.89 10.18 -23.20
N GLU A 107 19.51 10.55 -22.08
CA GLU A 107 20.96 10.45 -21.91
C GLU A 107 21.45 8.99 -22.08
N ILE A 108 20.75 8.01 -21.49
CA ILE A 108 21.08 6.59 -21.72
C ILE A 108 20.97 6.25 -23.20
N LYS A 109 19.88 6.69 -23.83
CA LYS A 109 19.59 6.39 -25.23
C LYS A 109 20.65 6.96 -26.17
N GLU A 110 21.25 8.09 -25.84
CA GLU A 110 22.40 8.62 -26.57
C GLU A 110 23.63 7.73 -26.41
N HIS A 111 23.84 7.12 -25.24
CA HIS A 111 24.98 6.25 -24.98
C HIS A 111 24.84 4.81 -25.48
N ILE A 112 23.61 4.33 -25.72
CA ILE A 112 23.30 2.95 -26.13
C ILE A 112 23.88 2.56 -27.50
N PRO A 113 23.80 3.40 -28.57
CA PRO A 113 24.34 3.07 -29.89
C PRO A 113 25.83 2.81 -29.89
N TYR A 114 26.59 3.44 -29.00
CA TYR A 114 28.03 3.24 -28.91
C TYR A 114 28.36 1.88 -28.30
N GLY A 115 29.36 1.20 -28.87
CA GLY A 115 29.86 -0.07 -28.36
C GLY A 115 30.37 0.01 -26.90
N PRO A 116 30.53 -1.13 -26.22
CA PRO A 116 31.16 -1.18 -24.91
C PRO A 116 32.64 -0.79 -25.00
N SER A 117 33.15 -0.15 -23.94
CA SER A 117 34.52 0.39 -23.90
C SER A 117 35.57 -0.67 -23.56
N GLN A 118 35.28 -1.52 -22.56
CA GLN A 118 36.22 -2.52 -22.04
C GLN A 118 35.59 -3.92 -21.91
N SER A 119 34.27 -4.00 -21.89
CA SER A 119 33.51 -5.22 -21.65
C SER A 119 32.92 -5.81 -22.94
N LYS A 120 32.37 -7.03 -22.85
CA LYS A 120 31.69 -7.68 -24.00
C LYS A 120 30.33 -7.06 -24.30
N PHE A 121 29.61 -6.70 -23.24
CA PHE A 121 28.27 -6.12 -23.31
C PHE A 121 28.21 -4.83 -22.50
N LYS A 122 27.45 -3.87 -23.01
CA LYS A 122 26.97 -2.71 -22.27
C LYS A 122 25.67 -3.09 -21.57
N VAL A 123 25.68 -3.15 -20.25
CA VAL A 123 24.54 -3.58 -19.45
C VAL A 123 23.85 -2.36 -18.86
N VAL A 124 22.53 -2.26 -19.05
CA VAL A 124 21.70 -1.20 -18.49
C VAL A 124 20.75 -1.80 -17.46
N ILE A 125 20.95 -1.47 -16.19
CA ILE A 125 20.07 -1.86 -15.09
C ILE A 125 19.15 -0.67 -14.77
N VAL A 126 17.84 -0.90 -14.84
CA VAL A 126 16.84 0.09 -14.42
C VAL A 126 16.12 -0.47 -13.19
N ASP A 127 16.44 0.06 -12.01
CA ASP A 127 15.79 -0.31 -10.75
C ASP A 127 14.50 0.48 -10.54
N GLU A 128 13.53 -0.15 -9.87
CA GLU A 128 12.16 0.34 -9.69
C GLU A 128 11.52 0.91 -10.98
N VAL A 129 11.66 0.17 -12.10
CA VAL A 129 11.28 0.65 -13.44
C VAL A 129 9.82 1.12 -13.56
N HIS A 130 8.92 0.62 -12.70
CA HIS A 130 7.51 1.06 -12.63
C HIS A 130 7.34 2.54 -12.23
N MET A 131 8.39 3.20 -11.76
CA MET A 131 8.40 4.61 -11.38
C MET A 131 8.68 5.56 -12.55
N LEU A 132 9.05 5.03 -13.73
CA LEU A 132 9.26 5.85 -14.92
C LEU A 132 7.96 6.50 -15.40
N THR A 133 8.06 7.69 -16.00
CA THR A 133 6.90 8.29 -16.68
C THR A 133 6.57 7.56 -17.98
N THR A 134 5.35 7.73 -18.47
CA THR A 134 4.89 7.13 -19.73
C THR A 134 5.78 7.52 -20.92
N GLU A 135 6.27 8.75 -20.94
CA GLU A 135 7.15 9.23 -22.01
C GLU A 135 8.53 8.57 -21.93
N ALA A 136 9.07 8.39 -20.73
CA ALA A 136 10.31 7.66 -20.49
C ALA A 136 10.20 6.19 -20.92
N PHE A 137 9.07 5.54 -20.64
CA PHE A 137 8.78 4.19 -21.14
C PHE A 137 8.76 4.11 -22.66
N ASN A 138 8.07 5.04 -23.33
CA ASN A 138 8.00 5.07 -24.79
C ASN A 138 9.38 5.32 -25.43
N ALA A 139 10.24 6.09 -24.77
CA ALA A 139 11.60 6.32 -25.23
C ALA A 139 12.44 5.03 -25.21
N LEU A 140 12.26 4.21 -24.16
CA LEU A 140 12.93 2.92 -23.96
C LEU A 140 12.38 1.81 -24.87
N LEU A 141 11.06 1.80 -25.15
CA LEU A 141 10.39 0.79 -25.99
C LEU A 141 11.05 0.61 -27.35
N LYS A 142 11.38 1.71 -28.04
CA LYS A 142 12.05 1.65 -29.34
C LYS A 142 13.38 0.88 -29.29
N THR A 143 14.09 1.00 -28.17
CA THR A 143 15.39 0.35 -27.98
C THR A 143 15.23 -1.09 -27.49
N LEU A 144 14.17 -1.40 -26.73
CA LEU A 144 13.84 -2.77 -26.36
C LEU A 144 13.30 -3.58 -27.56
N GLU A 145 12.66 -2.93 -28.53
CA GLU A 145 12.17 -3.53 -29.76
C GLU A 145 13.30 -3.92 -30.72
N GLU A 146 14.26 -3.02 -30.91
CA GLU A 146 15.41 -3.23 -31.80
C GLU A 146 16.73 -2.96 -31.03
N PRO A 147 17.09 -3.82 -30.05
CA PRO A 147 18.27 -3.60 -29.23
C PRO A 147 19.54 -3.86 -30.05
N PRO A 148 20.58 -3.02 -29.90
CA PRO A 148 21.90 -3.35 -30.44
C PRO A 148 22.42 -4.66 -29.83
N ALA A 149 23.11 -5.48 -30.63
CA ALA A 149 23.59 -6.81 -30.21
C ALA A 149 24.54 -6.78 -29.01
N HIS A 150 25.19 -5.64 -28.74
CA HIS A 150 26.11 -5.44 -27.62
C HIS A 150 25.44 -4.89 -26.36
N VAL A 151 24.12 -4.70 -26.35
CA VAL A 151 23.37 -4.08 -25.24
C VAL A 151 22.46 -5.09 -24.57
N LEU A 152 22.44 -5.07 -23.24
CA LEU A 152 21.59 -5.94 -22.43
C LEU A 152 20.85 -5.10 -21.39
N PHE A 153 19.53 -5.24 -21.35
CA PHE A 153 18.68 -4.57 -20.37
C PHE A 153 18.32 -5.49 -19.21
N ILE A 154 18.37 -4.98 -17.99
CA ILE A 154 17.84 -5.66 -16.80
C ILE A 154 16.92 -4.68 -16.07
N LEU A 155 15.62 -4.92 -16.15
CA LEU A 155 14.59 -4.12 -15.52
C LEU A 155 14.21 -4.76 -14.19
N CYS A 156 14.23 -4.01 -13.08
CA CYS A 156 13.82 -4.50 -11.77
C CYS A 156 12.56 -3.74 -11.32
N THR A 157 11.57 -4.47 -10.80
CA THR A 157 10.32 -3.85 -10.30
C THR A 157 9.73 -4.58 -9.10
N THR A 158 9.13 -3.83 -8.18
CA THR A 158 8.22 -4.39 -7.16
C THR A 158 6.78 -4.53 -7.63
N GLU A 159 6.37 -3.78 -8.66
CA GLU A 159 4.99 -3.65 -9.09
C GLU A 159 4.87 -3.95 -10.59
N VAL A 160 4.92 -5.24 -10.95
CA VAL A 160 4.84 -5.67 -12.36
C VAL A 160 3.55 -5.25 -13.06
N HIS A 161 2.45 -5.14 -12.31
CA HIS A 161 1.13 -4.76 -12.85
C HIS A 161 1.05 -3.29 -13.31
N LYS A 162 2.00 -2.44 -12.89
CA LYS A 162 2.11 -1.05 -13.36
C LYS A 162 2.87 -0.94 -14.68
N LEU A 163 3.53 -2.02 -15.13
CA LEU A 163 4.27 -2.01 -16.37
C LEU A 163 3.35 -2.26 -17.57
N PRO A 164 3.53 -1.55 -18.69
CA PRO A 164 2.87 -1.87 -19.95
C PRO A 164 3.18 -3.30 -20.40
N GLU A 165 2.15 -4.02 -20.88
CA GLU A 165 2.30 -5.39 -21.41
C GLU A 165 3.29 -5.47 -22.58
N THR A 166 3.44 -4.36 -23.32
CA THR A 166 4.41 -4.21 -24.43
C THR A 166 5.86 -4.34 -23.97
N ILE A 167 6.18 -4.00 -22.72
CA ILE A 167 7.53 -4.18 -22.15
C ILE A 167 7.69 -5.60 -21.62
N VAL A 168 6.68 -6.08 -20.88
CA VAL A 168 6.71 -7.41 -20.26
C VAL A 168 6.88 -8.50 -21.33
N SER A 169 6.19 -8.39 -22.47
CA SER A 169 6.27 -9.36 -23.57
C SER A 169 7.63 -9.40 -24.29
N ARG A 170 8.45 -8.35 -24.16
CA ARG A 170 9.79 -8.25 -24.77
C ARG A 170 10.92 -8.60 -23.81
N CYS A 171 10.60 -8.86 -22.55
CA CYS A 171 11.57 -9.22 -21.54
C CYS A 171 11.41 -10.67 -21.13
N GLN A 172 12.52 -11.35 -20.86
CA GLN A 172 12.48 -12.60 -20.15
C GLN A 172 12.20 -12.35 -18.67
N ARG A 173 11.03 -12.78 -18.20
CA ARG A 173 10.56 -12.51 -16.84
C ARG A 173 11.07 -13.53 -15.83
N PHE A 174 11.58 -13.03 -14.71
CA PHE A 174 11.97 -13.81 -13.53
C PHE A 174 11.25 -13.29 -12.29
N ASP A 175 10.44 -14.15 -11.66
CA ASP A 175 9.73 -13.84 -10.43
C ASP A 175 10.54 -14.28 -9.21
N PHE A 176 11.01 -13.32 -8.43
CA PHE A 176 11.69 -13.53 -7.16
C PHE A 176 10.67 -13.75 -6.05
N LYS A 177 10.91 -14.76 -5.22
CA LYS A 177 9.99 -15.14 -4.14
C LYS A 177 10.38 -14.45 -2.84
N ARG A 178 9.43 -14.36 -1.90
CA ARG A 178 9.75 -14.00 -0.51
C ARG A 178 10.70 -15.05 0.07
N LEU A 179 11.66 -14.61 0.87
CA LEU A 179 12.51 -15.52 1.62
C LEU A 179 11.72 -16.09 2.81
N SER A 180 11.87 -17.39 3.06
CA SER A 180 11.25 -18.01 4.22
C SER A 180 11.94 -17.57 5.51
N SER A 181 11.19 -17.61 6.62
CA SER A 181 11.68 -17.25 7.94
C SER A 181 12.90 -18.06 8.35
N ALA A 182 12.91 -19.38 8.08
CA ALA A 182 14.04 -20.26 8.35
C ALA A 182 15.31 -19.85 7.57
N VAL A 183 15.15 -19.46 6.30
CA VAL A 183 16.26 -19.04 5.44
C VAL A 183 16.86 -17.71 5.90
N LEU A 184 16.01 -16.74 6.27
CA LEU A 184 16.47 -15.48 6.84
C LEU A 184 17.16 -15.67 8.20
N PHE A 185 16.61 -16.53 9.04
CA PHE A 185 17.18 -16.82 10.36
C PHE A 185 18.62 -17.35 10.26
N GLU A 186 18.84 -18.38 9.44
CA GLU A 186 20.19 -18.94 9.24
C GLU A 186 21.14 -17.91 8.61
N ARG A 187 20.65 -17.10 7.67
CA ARG A 187 21.44 -16.02 7.08
C ARG A 187 21.89 -15.00 8.13
N LEU A 188 20.98 -14.55 9.01
CA LEU A 188 21.33 -13.60 10.08
C LEU A 188 22.29 -14.21 11.09
N ARG A 189 22.10 -15.50 11.44
CA ARG A 189 22.99 -16.25 12.32
C ARG A 189 24.40 -16.31 11.77
N ASP A 190 24.55 -16.58 10.47
CA ASP A 190 25.85 -16.61 9.81
C ASP A 190 26.51 -15.23 9.76
N LEU A 191 25.73 -14.17 9.52
CA LEU A 191 26.23 -12.79 9.54
C LEU A 191 26.69 -12.35 10.93
N ALA A 192 25.93 -12.68 11.98
CA ALA A 192 26.31 -12.41 13.37
C ALA A 192 27.63 -13.10 13.73
N LYS A 193 27.82 -14.37 13.32
CA LYS A 193 29.09 -15.09 13.48
C LYS A 193 30.25 -14.41 12.75
N ARG A 194 30.03 -13.96 11.50
CA ARG A 194 31.06 -13.28 10.69
C ARG A 194 31.48 -11.93 11.27
N GLU A 195 30.56 -11.23 11.93
CA GLU A 195 30.86 -9.98 12.65
C GLU A 195 31.40 -10.21 14.06
N GLY A 196 31.47 -11.47 14.51
CA GLY A 196 32.01 -11.84 15.82
C GLY A 196 31.11 -11.48 17.01
N ILE A 197 29.80 -11.38 16.78
CA ILE A 197 28.82 -10.96 17.79
C ILE A 197 27.90 -12.13 18.12
N LYS A 198 27.57 -12.29 19.41
CA LYS A 198 26.58 -13.26 19.87
C LYS A 198 25.23 -12.59 19.91
N VAL A 199 24.26 -13.07 19.14
CA VAL A 199 22.88 -12.60 19.15
C VAL A 199 22.01 -13.75 19.63
N GLU A 200 21.13 -13.48 20.60
CA GLU A 200 20.17 -14.49 21.07
C GLU A 200 19.17 -14.88 19.97
N GLU A 201 18.75 -16.14 19.97
CA GLU A 201 17.85 -16.67 18.93
C GLU A 201 16.48 -15.99 18.93
N THR A 202 16.00 -15.55 20.11
CA THR A 202 14.77 -14.75 20.26
C THR A 202 14.85 -13.42 19.50
N VAL A 203 15.99 -12.72 19.58
CA VAL A 203 16.25 -11.47 18.86
C VAL A 203 16.34 -11.71 17.35
N LEU A 204 17.00 -12.80 16.93
CA LEU A 204 17.03 -13.17 15.51
C LEU A 204 15.63 -13.46 14.97
N GLY A 205 14.79 -14.17 15.74
CA GLY A 205 13.39 -14.41 15.40
C GLY A 205 12.60 -13.11 15.25
N GLN A 206 12.77 -12.15 16.17
CA GLN A 206 12.14 -10.84 16.11
C GLN A 206 12.54 -10.07 14.83
N ILE A 207 13.82 -10.10 14.44
CA ILE A 207 14.30 -9.46 13.21
C ILE A 207 13.68 -10.10 11.96
N VAL A 208 13.59 -11.43 11.93
CA VAL A 208 12.98 -12.17 10.81
C VAL A 208 11.52 -11.77 10.63
N GLU A 209 10.77 -11.69 11.74
CA GLU A 209 9.38 -11.25 11.73
C GLU A 209 9.24 -9.79 11.27
N LEU A 210 10.07 -8.89 11.81
CA LEU A 210 10.14 -7.48 11.40
C LEU A 210 10.46 -7.30 9.91
N ALA A 211 11.31 -8.17 9.35
CA ALA A 211 11.76 -8.09 7.97
C ALA A 211 10.75 -8.62 6.94
N GLY A 212 9.79 -9.46 7.35
CA GLY A 212 8.70 -9.92 6.48
C GLY A 212 9.14 -10.58 5.17
N GLY A 213 10.28 -11.28 5.17
CA GLY A 213 10.85 -11.94 3.99
C GLY A 213 11.86 -11.11 3.18
N SER A 214 12.17 -9.88 3.59
CA SER A 214 13.17 -8.99 2.97
C SER A 214 14.56 -9.19 3.58
N SER A 215 15.51 -9.71 2.81
CA SER A 215 16.91 -9.86 3.27
C SER A 215 17.56 -8.52 3.55
N ARG A 216 17.31 -7.49 2.72
CA ARG A 216 17.87 -6.14 2.94
C ARG A 216 17.43 -5.54 4.27
N ASP A 217 16.17 -5.70 4.64
CA ASP A 217 15.63 -5.13 5.88
C ASP A 217 16.14 -5.92 7.09
N ALA A 218 16.15 -7.26 7.00
CA ALA A 218 16.73 -8.14 8.03
C ALA A 218 18.20 -7.78 8.33
N GLU A 219 19.03 -7.68 7.29
CA GLU A 219 20.44 -7.30 7.43
C GLU A 219 20.60 -5.84 7.91
N GLY A 220 19.65 -4.97 7.56
CA GLY A 220 19.58 -3.59 8.06
C GLY A 220 19.34 -3.52 9.56
N TYR A 221 18.36 -4.27 10.08
CA TYR A 221 18.07 -4.36 11.51
C TYR A 221 19.26 -4.93 12.29
N LEU A 222 19.85 -6.03 11.81
CA LEU A 222 21.07 -6.58 12.43
C LEU A 222 22.22 -5.57 12.43
N GLY A 223 22.42 -4.83 11.33
CA GLY A 223 23.45 -3.79 11.25
C GLY A 223 23.25 -2.66 12.26
N LYS A 224 22.00 -2.28 12.55
CA LYS A 224 21.69 -1.29 13.60
C LYS A 224 22.09 -1.81 14.98
N LEU A 225 21.75 -3.06 15.29
CA LEU A 225 22.11 -3.69 16.56
C LEU A 225 23.63 -3.79 16.76
N ILE A 226 24.37 -4.09 15.70
CA ILE A 226 25.84 -4.15 15.73
C ILE A 226 26.47 -2.77 16.02
N THR A 227 25.79 -1.69 15.63
CA THR A 227 26.26 -0.32 15.87
C THR A 227 26.24 0.07 17.34
N LEU A 228 25.50 -0.66 18.20
CA LEU A 228 25.52 -0.48 19.65
C LEU A 228 26.88 -0.83 20.27
N GLY A 229 27.70 -1.63 19.59
CA GLY A 229 29.05 -1.99 20.05
C GLY A 229 29.09 -3.08 21.12
N GLU A 230 27.93 -3.66 21.48
CA GLU A 230 27.87 -4.78 22.42
C GLU A 230 28.24 -6.11 21.75
N LYS A 231 29.01 -6.95 22.46
CA LYS A 231 29.40 -8.29 21.97
C LYS A 231 28.29 -9.33 22.10
N THR A 232 27.30 -9.07 22.95
CA THR A 232 26.19 -9.99 23.22
C THR A 232 24.91 -9.19 23.18
N ILE A 233 24.03 -9.52 22.24
CA ILE A 233 22.79 -8.80 22.01
C ILE A 233 21.64 -9.62 22.60
N THR A 234 21.13 -9.11 23.72
CA THR A 234 19.98 -9.65 24.44
C THR A 234 18.69 -8.95 23.99
N PRO A 235 17.50 -9.49 24.29
CA PRO A 235 16.23 -8.82 24.00
C PRO A 235 16.12 -7.41 24.58
N ALA A 236 16.68 -7.18 25.78
CA ALA A 236 16.67 -5.87 26.44
C ALA A 236 17.54 -4.82 25.72
N VAL A 237 18.61 -5.27 25.05
CA VAL A 237 19.47 -4.39 24.23
C VAL A 237 18.82 -4.17 22.86
N ALA A 238 18.19 -5.21 22.31
CA ALA A 238 17.52 -5.14 21.03
C ALA A 238 16.33 -4.17 21.04
N SER A 239 15.57 -4.11 22.14
CA SER A 239 14.42 -3.19 22.28
C SER A 239 14.81 -1.70 22.26
N LEU A 240 16.09 -1.36 22.50
CA LEU A 240 16.56 0.03 22.40
C LEU A 240 16.61 0.55 20.96
N VAL A 241 16.63 -0.35 19.96
CA VAL A 241 16.92 -0.01 18.56
C VAL A 241 15.92 -0.60 17.58
N LEU A 242 15.50 -1.84 17.81
CA LEU A 242 14.42 -2.42 17.03
C LEU A 242 13.13 -1.68 17.40
N PRO A 243 12.25 -1.39 16.42
CA PRO A 243 10.90 -0.93 16.73
C PRO A 243 10.30 -1.87 17.77
N HIS A 244 9.60 -1.30 18.76
CA HIS A 244 8.84 -2.10 19.71
C HIS A 244 7.78 -2.89 18.93
N SER A 245 8.13 -4.10 18.53
CA SER A 245 7.21 -5.09 18.04
C SER A 245 6.66 -5.79 19.26
N ASP A 246 5.83 -5.09 20.01
CA ASP A 246 5.14 -5.75 21.09
C ASP A 246 3.94 -6.49 20.49
N LEU A 247 4.26 -7.66 19.92
CA LEU A 247 3.26 -8.59 19.43
C LEU A 247 2.30 -8.97 20.56
N ALA A 248 2.74 -8.90 21.84
CA ALA A 248 1.86 -9.05 22.97
C ALA A 248 0.88 -7.86 23.06
N GLN A 249 1.32 -6.60 22.93
CA GLN A 249 0.40 -5.46 22.85
C GLN A 249 -0.57 -5.55 21.67
N ALA A 250 -0.13 -6.03 20.50
CA ALA A 250 -1.02 -6.22 19.35
C ALA A 250 -2.07 -7.32 19.63
N LEU A 251 -1.68 -8.41 20.29
CA LEU A 251 -2.61 -9.45 20.75
C LEU A 251 -3.55 -8.96 21.86
N ASP A 252 -3.05 -8.17 22.80
CA ASP A 252 -3.83 -7.57 23.89
C ASP A 252 -4.85 -6.58 23.32
N PHE A 253 -4.43 -5.77 22.34
CA PHE A 253 -5.32 -4.89 21.58
C PHE A 253 -6.45 -5.67 20.89
N ILE A 254 -6.13 -6.75 20.17
CA ILE A 254 -7.15 -7.64 19.60
C ILE A 254 -8.06 -8.21 20.71
N GLY A 255 -7.49 -8.57 21.86
CA GLY A 255 -8.22 -8.99 23.04
C GLY A 255 -9.22 -7.94 23.55
N TYR A 256 -8.81 -6.67 23.64
CA TYR A 256 -9.68 -5.56 24.01
C TYR A 256 -10.80 -5.34 22.98
N LEU A 257 -10.49 -5.44 21.69
CA LEU A 257 -11.51 -5.37 20.62
C LEU A 257 -12.53 -6.51 20.70
N ILE A 258 -12.09 -7.73 21.02
CA ILE A 258 -12.99 -8.89 21.18
C ILE A 258 -13.93 -8.69 22.37
N LYS A 259 -13.41 -8.16 23.48
CA LYS A 259 -14.18 -7.87 24.70
C LYS A 259 -15.05 -6.61 24.59
N ALA A 260 -14.91 -5.84 23.51
CA ALA A 260 -15.53 -4.52 23.33
C ALA A 260 -15.09 -3.49 24.38
N GLU A 261 -13.87 -3.62 24.90
CA GLU A 261 -13.25 -2.66 25.83
C GLU A 261 -12.61 -1.51 25.03
N THR A 262 -13.45 -0.68 24.39
CA THR A 262 -13.00 0.40 23.48
C THR A 262 -12.06 1.39 24.14
N SER A 263 -12.32 1.79 25.38
CA SER A 263 -11.46 2.72 26.14
C SER A 263 -10.03 2.18 26.26
N ARG A 264 -9.87 0.91 26.64
CA ARG A 264 -8.54 0.28 26.76
C ARG A 264 -7.85 0.09 25.41
N ALA A 265 -8.62 -0.20 24.35
CA ALA A 265 -8.08 -0.30 23.00
C ALA A 265 -7.50 1.05 22.53
N VAL A 266 -8.21 2.15 22.77
CA VAL A 266 -7.76 3.51 22.43
C VAL A 266 -6.60 3.96 23.33
N GLU A 267 -6.64 3.65 24.63
CA GLU A 267 -5.53 3.90 25.56
C GLU A 267 -4.24 3.22 25.09
N LEU A 268 -4.32 1.96 24.63
CA LEU A 268 -3.15 1.23 24.13
C LEU A 268 -2.57 1.85 22.86
N ILE A 269 -3.41 2.32 21.92
CA ILE A 269 -2.93 3.04 20.73
C ILE A 269 -2.15 4.30 21.14
N ASN A 270 -2.68 5.05 22.11
CA ASN A 270 -2.05 6.27 22.59
C ASN A 270 -0.76 6.00 23.35
N SER A 271 -0.75 5.03 24.28
CA SER A 271 0.47 4.66 25.02
C SER A 271 1.57 4.15 24.08
N PHE A 272 1.20 3.35 23.07
CA PHE A 272 2.15 2.86 22.07
C PHE A 272 2.82 4.00 21.29
N LEU A 273 2.08 5.07 20.99
CA LEU A 273 2.62 6.26 20.34
C LEU A 273 3.47 7.12 21.28
N GLU A 274 3.06 7.29 22.54
CA GLU A 274 3.83 8.01 23.57
C GLU A 274 5.19 7.33 23.83
N GLU A 275 5.24 6.01 23.76
CA GLU A 275 6.47 5.21 23.84
C GLU A 275 7.33 5.27 22.55
N GLY A 276 6.89 6.01 21.53
CA GLY A 276 7.60 6.17 20.26
C GLY A 276 7.42 5.02 19.28
N GLY A 277 6.36 4.23 19.43
CA GLY A 277 6.02 3.12 18.55
C GLY A 277 5.69 3.55 17.11
N ASP A 278 6.02 2.70 16.14
CA ASP A 278 5.66 2.90 14.73
C ASP A 278 4.21 2.46 14.48
N ILE A 279 3.30 3.43 14.36
CA ILE A 279 1.86 3.18 14.15
C ILE A 279 1.56 2.40 12.88
N ALA A 280 2.35 2.62 11.81
CA ALA A 280 2.19 1.91 10.55
C ALA A 280 2.60 0.45 10.70
N TYR A 281 3.61 0.19 11.52
CA TYR A 281 3.99 -1.15 11.91
C TYR A 281 2.92 -1.82 12.77
N PHE A 282 2.42 -1.14 13.81
CA PHE A 282 1.35 -1.65 14.67
C PHE A 282 0.08 -2.02 13.88
N TYR A 283 -0.36 -1.14 12.98
CA TYR A 283 -1.47 -1.40 12.07
C TYR A 283 -1.27 -2.69 11.26
N ARG A 284 -0.10 -2.84 10.62
CA ARG A 284 0.24 -4.04 9.83
C ARG A 284 0.30 -5.29 10.70
N GLN A 285 0.75 -5.19 11.94
CA GLN A 285 0.81 -6.31 12.87
C GLN A 285 -0.59 -6.79 13.26
N VAL A 286 -1.46 -5.90 13.71
CA VAL A 286 -2.86 -6.23 14.04
C VAL A 286 -3.57 -6.86 12.84
N LEU A 287 -3.38 -6.28 11.64
CA LEU A 287 -3.95 -6.82 10.41
C LEU A 287 -3.44 -8.24 10.10
N ASN A 288 -2.13 -8.47 10.23
CA ASN A 288 -1.53 -9.77 9.97
C ASN A 288 -1.99 -10.83 10.98
N LEU A 289 -2.11 -10.47 12.27
CA LEU A 289 -2.62 -11.34 13.32
C LEU A 289 -4.09 -11.71 13.06
N MET A 290 -4.95 -10.73 12.77
CA MET A 290 -6.35 -10.99 12.42
C MET A 290 -6.48 -11.87 11.17
N ARG A 291 -5.62 -11.66 10.15
CA ARG A 291 -5.56 -12.52 8.96
C ARG A 291 -5.14 -13.96 9.33
N LYS A 292 -4.11 -14.13 10.16
CA LYS A 292 -3.68 -15.46 10.65
C LYS A 292 -4.82 -16.15 11.42
N MET A 293 -5.55 -15.44 12.28
CA MET A 293 -6.73 -15.98 12.97
C MET A 293 -7.81 -16.46 11.99
N LEU A 294 -8.02 -15.74 10.87
CA LEU A 294 -8.99 -16.13 9.86
C LEU A 294 -8.56 -17.41 9.14
N LEU A 295 -7.27 -17.53 8.79
CA LEU A 295 -6.71 -18.73 8.17
C LEU A 295 -6.81 -19.96 9.09
N VAL A 296 -6.52 -19.79 10.39
CA VAL A 296 -6.70 -20.83 11.40
C VAL A 296 -8.17 -21.29 11.47
N LYS A 297 -9.13 -20.35 11.42
CA LYS A 297 -10.56 -20.69 11.41
C LYS A 297 -11.03 -21.41 10.14
N LEU A 298 -10.47 -21.08 8.98
CA LEU A 298 -10.81 -21.75 7.72
C LEU A 298 -10.26 -23.19 7.65
N GLY A 299 -9.22 -23.49 8.44
CA GLY A 299 -8.69 -24.83 8.64
C GLY A 299 -7.94 -25.42 7.46
N GLY A 300 -7.58 -26.69 7.56
CA GLY A 300 -6.79 -27.42 6.56
C GLY A 300 -5.33 -26.95 6.49
N LYS A 301 -4.71 -27.10 5.31
CA LYS A 301 -3.30 -26.71 5.07
C LYS A 301 -3.02 -25.21 5.31
N LEU A 302 -4.05 -24.37 5.33
CA LEU A 302 -3.95 -22.93 5.58
C LEU A 302 -3.65 -22.61 7.05
N ALA A 303 -4.05 -23.48 7.98
CA ALA A 303 -3.73 -23.32 9.41
C ALA A 303 -2.24 -23.60 9.67
N ASP A 304 -1.67 -24.58 8.96
CA ASP A 304 -0.24 -24.88 9.02
C ASP A 304 0.57 -23.69 8.50
N GLU A 305 0.20 -23.13 7.33
CA GLU A 305 0.89 -21.95 6.76
C GLU A 305 0.81 -20.69 7.63
N ALA A 306 -0.32 -20.46 8.33
CA ALA A 306 -0.47 -19.33 9.25
C ALA A 306 0.41 -19.46 10.51
N SER A 307 0.79 -20.67 10.88
CA SER A 307 1.56 -21.00 12.09
C SER A 307 3.07 -20.92 11.88
N ILE A 308 3.56 -20.99 10.63
CA ILE A 308 5.00 -21.08 10.29
C ILE A 308 5.83 -19.87 10.77
N ASP A 309 5.19 -18.73 11.07
CA ASP A 309 5.87 -17.46 11.35
C ASP A 309 5.56 -16.87 12.75
N LEU A 310 5.22 -17.68 13.75
CA LEU A 310 4.98 -17.21 15.14
C LEU A 310 5.72 -18.09 16.16
N LEU A 311 6.19 -17.48 17.26
CA LEU A 311 6.69 -18.22 18.42
C LEU A 311 5.55 -19.03 19.09
N PRO A 312 5.85 -20.19 19.71
CA PRO A 312 4.83 -21.06 20.31
C PRO A 312 3.88 -20.37 21.31
N GLU A 313 4.41 -19.50 22.17
CA GLU A 313 3.60 -18.77 23.16
C GLU A 313 2.52 -17.88 22.50
N PHE A 314 2.88 -17.23 21.39
CA PHE A 314 1.95 -16.36 20.67
C PHE A 314 0.98 -17.16 19.80
N GLN A 315 1.37 -18.34 19.32
CA GLN A 315 0.45 -19.26 18.64
C GLN A 315 -0.68 -19.69 19.57
N GLU A 316 -0.37 -20.06 20.82
CA GLU A 316 -1.40 -20.45 21.80
C GLU A 316 -2.39 -19.32 22.09
N LYS A 317 -1.90 -18.10 22.34
CA LYS A 317 -2.75 -16.92 22.53
C LYS A 317 -3.60 -16.62 21.30
N LEU A 318 -3.04 -16.71 20.09
CA LEU A 318 -3.77 -16.48 18.85
C LEU A 318 -4.88 -17.50 18.64
N ILE A 319 -4.61 -18.78 18.93
CA ILE A 319 -5.61 -19.85 18.87
C ILE A 319 -6.73 -19.60 19.88
N ASP A 320 -6.41 -19.25 21.13
CA ASP A 320 -7.41 -18.90 22.14
C ASP A 320 -8.29 -17.73 21.69
N LEU A 321 -7.70 -16.61 21.26
CA LEU A 321 -8.47 -15.46 20.76
C LEU A 321 -9.32 -15.82 19.53
N SER A 322 -8.79 -16.68 18.64
CA SER A 322 -9.52 -17.12 17.45
C SER A 322 -10.75 -17.97 17.81
N SER A 323 -10.66 -18.77 18.88
CA SER A 323 -11.76 -19.61 19.35
C SER A 323 -12.95 -18.80 19.88
N ARG A 324 -12.68 -17.61 20.43
CA ARG A 324 -13.68 -16.71 21.04
C ARG A 324 -14.47 -15.87 20.03
N LEU A 325 -14.04 -15.85 18.77
CA LEU A 325 -14.66 -15.08 17.70
C LEU A 325 -15.49 -15.98 16.78
N THR A 326 -16.52 -15.44 16.13
CA THR A 326 -17.12 -16.10 14.95
C THR A 326 -16.38 -15.69 13.69
N GLN A 327 -16.46 -16.49 12.62
CA GLN A 327 -15.83 -16.13 11.34
C GLN A 327 -16.38 -14.81 10.78
N ALA A 328 -17.71 -14.62 10.83
CA ALA A 328 -18.37 -13.40 10.36
C ALA A 328 -17.90 -12.15 11.13
N ARG A 329 -17.73 -12.27 12.45
CA ARG A 329 -17.22 -11.16 13.27
C ARG A 329 -15.77 -10.80 12.93
N LEU A 330 -14.92 -11.81 12.73
CA LEU A 330 -13.52 -11.58 12.35
C LEU A 330 -13.41 -10.93 10.96
N GLN A 331 -14.27 -11.31 10.00
CA GLN A 331 -14.35 -10.66 8.69
C GLN A 331 -14.73 -9.18 8.82
N LEU A 332 -15.76 -8.86 9.61
CA LEU A 332 -16.18 -7.49 9.86
C LEU A 332 -15.06 -6.66 10.52
N MET A 333 -14.37 -7.22 11.51
CA MET A 333 -13.21 -6.56 12.15
C MET A 333 -12.11 -6.25 11.13
N LEU A 334 -11.80 -7.22 10.25
CA LEU A 334 -10.80 -7.05 9.19
C LEU A 334 -11.20 -5.96 8.19
N GLU A 335 -12.47 -5.91 7.76
CA GLU A 335 -12.98 -4.89 6.84
C GLU A 335 -12.85 -3.48 7.44
N ARG A 336 -13.25 -3.31 8.71
CA ARG A 336 -13.15 -2.03 9.42
C ARG A 336 -11.71 -1.59 9.64
N TRP A 337 -10.83 -2.53 10.00
CA TRP A 337 -9.40 -2.25 10.14
C TRP A 337 -8.77 -1.86 8.79
N LEU A 338 -9.08 -2.58 7.71
CA LEU A 338 -8.60 -2.26 6.36
C LEU A 338 -9.06 -0.88 5.87
N ALA A 339 -10.30 -0.48 6.18
CA ALA A 339 -10.82 0.84 5.85
C ALA A 339 -10.02 1.98 6.52
N ALA A 340 -9.35 1.71 7.64
CA ALA A 340 -8.47 2.69 8.28
C ALA A 340 -7.20 2.97 7.45
N ASP A 341 -6.71 2.03 6.61
CA ASP A 341 -5.44 2.17 5.86
C ASP A 341 -5.42 3.33 4.86
N SER A 342 -6.56 3.61 4.23
CA SER A 342 -6.67 4.70 3.25
C SER A 342 -6.59 6.08 3.92
N SER A 343 -6.92 6.18 5.20
CA SER A 343 -7.19 7.44 5.88
C SER A 343 -6.03 7.95 6.72
N TRP A 344 -5.19 7.08 7.29
CA TRP A 344 -4.07 7.53 8.16
C TRP A 344 -2.90 8.13 7.37
N ARG A 345 -2.70 7.75 6.10
CA ARG A 345 -1.66 8.35 5.23
C ARG A 345 -1.97 9.80 4.83
N SER A 346 -3.23 10.21 4.92
CA SER A 346 -3.72 11.55 4.54
C SER A 346 -4.17 12.40 5.74
N SER A 347 -4.22 11.83 6.94
CA SER A 347 -4.67 12.51 8.16
C SER A 347 -3.53 13.28 8.82
N GLU A 348 -3.83 14.47 9.34
CA GLU A 348 -2.89 15.26 10.16
C GLU A 348 -2.61 14.59 11.51
N LEU A 349 -3.54 13.75 11.99
CA LEU A 349 -3.41 12.94 13.19
C LEU A 349 -3.39 11.46 12.79
N TRP A 350 -2.23 10.81 12.95
CA TRP A 350 -2.00 9.45 12.47
C TRP A 350 -2.77 8.38 13.28
N GLN A 351 -3.05 8.63 14.57
CA GLN A 351 -3.82 7.69 15.42
C GLN A 351 -5.33 7.69 15.16
N LEU A 352 -5.91 8.82 14.78
CA LEU A 352 -7.36 9.00 14.76
C LEU A 352 -8.12 7.94 13.93
N PRO A 353 -7.67 7.55 12.72
CA PRO A 353 -8.35 6.50 11.96
C PRO A 353 -8.37 5.13 12.64
N LEU A 354 -7.32 4.80 13.40
CA LEU A 354 -7.24 3.53 14.13
C LEU A 354 -8.11 3.56 15.39
N GLU A 355 -8.17 4.69 16.07
CA GLU A 355 -9.09 4.91 17.19
C GLU A 355 -10.56 4.79 16.75
N LEU A 356 -10.91 5.43 15.63
CA LEU A 356 -12.25 5.31 15.04
C LEU A 356 -12.58 3.87 14.66
N ALA A 357 -11.66 3.16 14.02
CA ALA A 357 -11.85 1.75 13.69
C ALA A 357 -12.04 0.88 14.95
N ALA A 358 -11.29 1.15 16.04
CA ALA A 358 -11.46 0.45 17.31
C ALA A 358 -12.84 0.72 17.93
N VAL A 359 -13.32 1.97 17.88
CA VAL A 359 -14.65 2.36 18.37
C VAL A 359 -15.77 1.71 17.55
N GLU A 360 -15.68 1.73 16.22
CA GLU A 360 -16.64 1.06 15.34
C GLU A 360 -16.70 -0.45 15.61
N ILE A 361 -15.55 -1.11 15.74
CA ILE A 361 -15.48 -2.54 16.04
C ILE A 361 -16.12 -2.84 17.41
N GLY A 362 -15.88 -2.00 18.41
CA GLY A 362 -16.46 -2.16 19.75
C GLY A 362 -17.98 -1.98 19.76
N SER A 363 -18.51 -0.97 19.07
CA SER A 363 -19.95 -0.65 19.06
C SER A 363 -20.80 -1.75 18.41
N LEU A 364 -20.26 -2.41 17.37
CA LEU A 364 -20.89 -3.55 16.69
C LEU A 364 -21.08 -4.78 17.60
N THR A 365 -20.39 -4.83 18.73
CA THR A 365 -20.54 -5.91 19.72
C THR A 365 -21.69 -5.68 20.69
N ASN A 366 -22.01 -4.41 20.97
CA ASN A 366 -23.01 -4.05 21.97
C ASN A 366 -24.45 -4.18 21.44
N THR A 367 -24.66 -3.96 20.13
CA THR A 367 -25.98 -4.14 19.50
C THR A 367 -26.51 -5.57 19.62
N ALA A 368 -25.63 -6.58 19.63
CA ALA A 368 -26.03 -7.98 19.82
C ALA A 368 -26.38 -8.36 21.28
N LYS A 369 -26.08 -7.51 22.28
CA LYS A 369 -26.40 -7.77 23.70
C LYS A 369 -27.67 -7.06 24.18
N VAL A 370 -28.20 -6.09 23.45
CA VAL A 370 -29.35 -5.27 23.89
C VAL A 370 -30.70 -5.92 23.58
N GLU A 371 -30.77 -6.91 22.68
CA GLU A 371 -32.04 -7.59 22.36
C GLU A 371 -32.44 -8.72 23.35
N GLY A 372 -31.70 -8.89 24.45
CA GLY A 372 -31.91 -9.95 25.43
C GLY A 372 -32.41 -9.48 26.80
N GLY A 373 -33.67 -9.04 26.89
CA GLY A 373 -34.43 -8.98 28.15
C GLY A 373 -34.92 -7.58 28.55
N ASN A 374 -36.21 -7.30 28.41
CA ASN A 374 -37.24 -7.64 29.40
C ASN A 374 -38.62 -7.20 28.88
N SER A 375 -39.62 -8.06 29.05
CA SER A 375 -41.03 -7.81 28.72
C SER A 375 -41.77 -7.12 29.87
N ASP A 376 -42.76 -6.31 29.45
CA ASP A 376 -43.96 -5.84 30.16
C ASP A 376 -43.87 -4.68 31.17
N GLU A 377 -44.42 -3.51 30.80
CA GLU A 377 -45.80 -3.15 31.22
C GLU A 377 -46.38 -1.92 30.48
N ASN A 378 -47.70 -1.96 30.34
CA ASN A 378 -48.63 -1.10 29.58
C ASN A 378 -48.83 0.34 30.14
N SER A 379 -49.05 1.34 29.26
CA SER A 379 -50.25 2.21 29.32
C SER A 379 -50.45 3.16 28.12
N LYS A 380 -51.47 2.82 27.31
CA LYS A 380 -52.60 3.64 26.80
C LYS A 380 -52.40 5.05 26.21
N ALA A 381 -52.82 5.11 24.94
CA ALA A 381 -53.91 5.95 24.38
C ALA A 381 -53.62 7.32 23.71
N LYS A 382 -53.91 7.33 22.40
CA LYS A 382 -54.24 8.46 21.49
C LYS A 382 -55.34 9.36 22.11
N THR A 383 -55.44 10.66 21.81
CA THR A 383 -56.05 11.25 20.59
C THR A 383 -56.02 12.79 20.65
N ALA A 384 -56.06 13.44 19.46
CA ALA A 384 -56.80 14.69 19.13
C ALA A 384 -56.04 16.01 18.85
N THR A 385 -55.76 16.23 17.55
CA THR A 385 -56.17 17.36 16.65
C THR A 385 -56.41 18.78 17.19
N LYS A 386 -55.82 19.81 16.52
CA LYS A 386 -56.56 20.78 15.65
C LYS A 386 -55.71 21.97 15.11
N SER A 387 -55.90 22.23 13.81
CA SER A 387 -56.10 23.54 13.12
C SER A 387 -54.96 24.58 13.15
N ASN A 388 -54.74 25.45 12.16
CA ASN A 388 -55.54 25.92 11.03
C ASN A 388 -54.60 26.64 10.02
N LEU A 389 -54.90 26.57 8.73
CA LEU A 389 -54.43 27.54 7.72
C LEU A 389 -55.28 28.82 7.77
N PRO A 390 -54.78 29.95 7.24
CA PRO A 390 -55.54 30.58 6.16
C PRO A 390 -54.70 31.03 4.96
N ALA A 391 -55.45 31.26 3.89
CA ALA A 391 -55.11 31.24 2.48
C ALA A 391 -54.56 32.55 1.86
N ASP A 392 -53.91 32.34 0.71
CA ASP A 392 -53.89 33.10 -0.56
C ASP A 392 -53.33 34.53 -0.65
N LYS A 393 -52.28 34.66 -1.48
CA LYS A 393 -52.37 35.31 -2.81
C LYS A 393 -51.24 34.87 -3.75
N VAL A 394 -51.62 34.54 -4.99
CA VAL A 394 -50.78 34.16 -6.13
C VAL A 394 -50.49 35.40 -6.98
N GLU A 395 -49.26 35.55 -7.47
CA GLU A 395 -48.96 36.20 -8.75
C GLU A 395 -47.75 35.51 -9.42
N ALA A 396 -47.84 35.41 -10.76
CA ALA A 396 -47.04 34.53 -11.61
C ALA A 396 -45.72 35.15 -12.07
N SER A 397 -44.84 34.28 -12.59
CA SER A 397 -43.49 34.51 -13.15
C SER A 397 -42.36 34.65 -12.14
N GLY A 398 -41.67 33.53 -11.90
CA GLY A 398 -40.45 33.47 -11.11
C GLY A 398 -40.30 32.11 -10.47
N LEU A 399 -39.40 31.28 -10.99
CA LEU A 399 -38.90 30.14 -10.23
C LEU A 399 -38.29 30.71 -8.95
N ASN A 400 -38.86 30.37 -7.80
CA ASN A 400 -38.33 30.84 -6.52
C ASN A 400 -37.31 29.82 -5.99
N LEU A 401 -36.29 30.30 -5.26
CA LEU A 401 -35.23 29.46 -4.69
C LEU A 401 -35.80 28.25 -3.91
N GLN A 402 -36.91 28.44 -3.21
CA GLN A 402 -37.62 27.38 -2.49
C GLN A 402 -38.06 26.21 -3.39
N GLN A 403 -38.55 26.49 -4.60
CA GLN A 403 -38.96 25.45 -5.55
C GLN A 403 -37.76 24.66 -6.10
N ILE A 404 -36.59 25.31 -6.21
CA ILE A 404 -35.35 24.66 -6.62
C ILE A 404 -34.81 23.78 -5.49
N THR A 405 -34.84 24.28 -4.25
CA THR A 405 -34.39 23.52 -3.08
C THR A 405 -35.26 22.28 -2.83
N GLU A 406 -36.59 22.38 -2.97
CA GLU A 406 -37.52 21.25 -2.80
C GLU A 406 -37.31 20.15 -3.83
N ARG A 407 -37.00 20.53 -5.08
CA ARG A 407 -36.81 19.59 -6.19
C ARG A 407 -35.33 19.32 -6.53
N TRP A 408 -34.41 19.76 -5.67
CA TRP A 408 -32.97 19.58 -5.86
C TRP A 408 -32.57 18.11 -5.88
N LEU A 409 -33.24 17.29 -5.07
CA LEU A 409 -33.02 15.84 -5.03
C LEU A 409 -33.38 15.14 -6.35
N GLU A 410 -34.34 15.69 -7.11
CA GLU A 410 -34.68 15.18 -8.45
C GLU A 410 -33.52 15.40 -9.44
N VAL A 411 -32.82 16.54 -9.32
CA VAL A 411 -31.63 16.87 -10.14
C VAL A 411 -30.48 15.94 -9.81
N VAL A 412 -30.24 15.71 -8.52
CA VAL A 412 -29.22 14.78 -8.04
C VAL A 412 -29.48 13.36 -8.54
N ALA A 413 -30.75 12.93 -8.58
CA ALA A 413 -31.16 11.61 -9.06
C ALA A 413 -30.94 11.45 -10.59
N ASP A 414 -31.33 12.43 -11.40
CA ASP A 414 -31.12 12.39 -12.87
C ASP A 414 -29.62 12.32 -13.22
N LEU A 415 -28.77 13.01 -12.46
CA LEU A 415 -27.31 13.00 -12.66
C LEU A 415 -26.62 11.69 -12.25
N ARG A 416 -27.28 10.80 -11.50
CA ARG A 416 -26.72 9.47 -11.18
C ARG A 416 -26.52 8.61 -12.42
N GLU A 417 -27.40 8.74 -13.41
CA GLU A 417 -27.32 7.96 -14.65
C GLU A 417 -26.13 8.39 -15.55
N TYR A 418 -25.66 9.63 -15.41
CA TYR A 418 -24.56 10.17 -16.21
C TYR A 418 -23.20 10.06 -15.50
N ASN A 419 -23.15 10.31 -14.18
CA ASN A 419 -21.91 10.21 -13.42
C ASN A 419 -22.15 10.07 -11.89
N HIS A 420 -21.88 8.87 -11.36
CA HIS A 420 -22.01 8.58 -9.92
C HIS A 420 -21.17 9.49 -9.01
N SER A 421 -20.01 9.95 -9.48
CA SER A 421 -19.16 10.85 -8.68
C SER A 421 -19.70 12.29 -8.64
N LEU A 422 -20.41 12.73 -9.68
CA LEU A 422 -20.97 14.07 -9.78
C LEU A 422 -22.25 14.21 -8.94
N SER A 423 -23.12 13.20 -9.00
CA SER A 423 -24.34 13.14 -8.20
C SER A 423 -24.03 13.14 -6.70
N PHE A 424 -22.96 12.47 -6.26
CA PHE A 424 -22.50 12.55 -4.87
C PHE A 424 -22.06 13.98 -4.49
N ILE A 425 -21.28 14.65 -5.34
CA ILE A 425 -20.83 16.04 -5.08
C ILE A 425 -22.02 17.00 -4.95
N LEU A 426 -23.03 16.86 -5.81
CA LEU A 426 -24.22 17.72 -5.79
C LEU A 426 -25.22 17.33 -4.69
N SER A 427 -25.19 16.10 -4.18
CA SER A 427 -25.99 15.69 -3.01
C SER A 427 -25.54 16.34 -1.70
N VAL A 428 -24.26 16.73 -1.63
CA VAL A 428 -23.69 17.45 -0.48
C VAL A 428 -23.75 18.97 -0.71
N ALA A 429 -24.03 19.41 -1.93
CA ALA A 429 -24.14 20.82 -2.30
C ALA A 429 -25.58 21.33 -2.16
N ARG A 430 -25.74 22.62 -1.80
CA ARG A 430 -27.05 23.24 -1.63
C ARG A 430 -27.23 24.50 -2.45
N PRO A 431 -28.39 24.72 -3.08
CA PRO A 431 -28.70 26.01 -3.71
C PRO A 431 -28.75 27.12 -2.66
N ILE A 432 -27.92 28.15 -2.80
CA ILE A 432 -27.84 29.29 -1.88
C ILE A 432 -28.67 30.46 -2.40
N LYS A 433 -28.56 30.75 -3.70
CA LYS A 433 -29.12 31.96 -4.28
C LYS A 433 -29.52 31.76 -5.74
N LEU A 434 -30.64 32.36 -6.14
CA LEU A 434 -31.06 32.44 -7.53
C LEU A 434 -31.18 33.93 -7.90
N GLU A 435 -30.38 34.37 -8.86
CA GLU A 435 -30.43 35.73 -9.41
C GLU A 435 -30.71 35.64 -10.91
N GLY A 436 -31.95 35.94 -11.31
CA GLY A 436 -32.40 35.80 -12.70
C GLY A 436 -32.28 34.36 -13.18
N GLU A 437 -31.43 34.11 -14.18
CA GLU A 437 -31.15 32.77 -14.73
C GLU A 437 -29.92 32.10 -14.09
N THR A 438 -29.27 32.70 -13.08
CA THR A 438 -28.04 32.15 -12.47
C THR A 438 -28.33 31.55 -11.10
N LEU A 439 -28.07 30.25 -10.96
CA LEU A 439 -28.19 29.49 -9.72
C LEU A 439 -26.82 29.35 -9.06
N THR A 440 -26.69 29.90 -7.85
CA THR A 440 -25.50 29.78 -7.02
C THR A 440 -25.66 28.61 -6.06
N VAL A 441 -24.70 27.68 -6.10
CA VAL A 441 -24.68 26.45 -5.30
C VAL A 441 -23.46 26.47 -4.38
N GLY A 442 -23.71 26.23 -3.09
CA GLY A 442 -22.70 26.16 -2.03
C GLY A 442 -22.03 24.80 -1.96
N PHE A 443 -20.70 24.80 -1.84
CA PHE A 443 -19.89 23.61 -1.63
C PHE A 443 -19.04 23.76 -0.37
N SER A 444 -19.05 22.73 0.48
CA SER A 444 -18.31 22.71 1.76
C SER A 444 -16.81 22.44 1.62
N TYR A 445 -16.36 21.94 0.45
CA TYR A 445 -14.95 21.64 0.19
C TYR A 445 -14.48 22.23 -1.14
N GLN A 446 -13.29 22.84 -1.12
CA GLN A 446 -12.69 23.52 -2.26
C GLN A 446 -12.44 22.57 -3.45
N LEU A 447 -12.13 21.31 -3.17
CA LEU A 447 -11.96 20.26 -4.19
C LEU A 447 -13.24 19.93 -4.97
N HIS A 448 -14.42 20.05 -4.33
CA HIS A 448 -15.71 19.85 -5.00
C HIS A 448 -16.05 21.04 -5.90
N LEU A 449 -15.74 22.24 -5.44
CA LEU A 449 -15.92 23.48 -6.18
C LEU A 449 -15.04 23.52 -7.45
N ASP A 450 -13.79 23.07 -7.37
CA ASP A 450 -12.88 23.01 -8.51
C ASP A 450 -13.32 21.99 -9.57
N ARG A 451 -13.98 20.91 -9.15
CA ARG A 451 -14.51 19.89 -10.05
C ARG A 451 -15.78 20.34 -10.78
N VAL A 452 -16.62 21.14 -10.13
CA VAL A 452 -17.84 21.71 -10.73
C VAL A 452 -17.54 22.94 -11.60
N LYS A 453 -16.34 23.53 -11.51
CA LYS A 453 -15.88 24.60 -12.42
C LYS A 453 -15.49 24.10 -13.82
N ASP A 454 -15.38 22.79 -14.05
CA ASP A 454 -15.08 22.24 -15.37
C ASP A 454 -16.23 22.55 -16.35
N PRO A 455 -15.97 23.23 -17.49
CA PRO A 455 -17.00 23.59 -18.47
C PRO A 455 -17.79 22.41 -19.04
N LYS A 456 -17.23 21.20 -19.07
CA LYS A 456 -17.94 19.99 -19.52
C LYS A 456 -18.96 19.54 -18.48
N ILE A 457 -18.61 19.66 -17.20
CA ILE A 457 -19.46 19.25 -16.08
C ILE A 457 -20.60 20.25 -15.89
N ILE A 458 -20.31 21.56 -15.98
CA ILE A 458 -21.33 22.63 -15.89
C ILE A 458 -22.45 22.37 -16.90
N LYS A 459 -22.11 22.09 -18.17
CA LYS A 459 -23.11 21.83 -19.21
C LYS A 459 -24.04 20.67 -18.90
N VAL A 460 -23.50 19.56 -18.36
CA VAL A 460 -24.30 18.39 -17.99
C VAL A 460 -25.28 18.73 -16.85
N VAL A 461 -24.82 19.50 -15.87
CA VAL A 461 -25.68 19.94 -14.76
C VAL A 461 -26.73 20.94 -15.23
N GLU A 462 -26.37 21.89 -16.10
CA GLU A 462 -27.30 22.86 -16.71
C GLU A 462 -28.35 22.18 -17.61
N GLU A 463 -27.97 21.12 -18.34
CA GLU A 463 -28.89 20.30 -19.14
C GLU A 463 -29.89 19.54 -18.26
N SER A 464 -29.44 18.92 -17.16
CA SER A 464 -30.34 18.28 -16.19
C SER A 464 -31.25 19.30 -15.50
N LEU A 465 -30.75 20.49 -15.16
CA LEU A 465 -31.55 21.58 -14.60
C LEU A 465 -32.62 22.07 -15.59
N ALA A 466 -32.24 22.24 -16.86
CA ALA A 466 -33.18 22.64 -17.92
C ALA A 466 -34.24 21.56 -18.18
N LYS A 467 -33.88 20.28 -18.09
CA LYS A 467 -34.80 19.14 -18.24
C LYS A 467 -35.85 19.09 -17.12
N ILE A 468 -35.45 19.38 -15.88
CA ILE A 468 -36.31 19.23 -14.69
C ILE A 468 -37.17 20.47 -14.43
N PHE A 469 -36.62 21.66 -14.66
CA PHE A 469 -37.28 22.93 -14.37
C PHE A 469 -37.80 23.65 -15.62
N GLY A 470 -37.48 23.18 -16.83
CA GLY A 470 -37.97 23.74 -18.10
C GLY A 470 -37.38 25.10 -18.47
N ILE A 471 -36.42 25.63 -17.70
CA ILE A 471 -35.75 26.91 -17.91
C ILE A 471 -34.24 26.71 -17.97
N LYS A 472 -33.56 27.42 -18.87
CA LYS A 472 -32.10 27.40 -18.95
C LYS A 472 -31.51 28.16 -17.77
N LEU A 473 -30.96 27.43 -16.81
CA LEU A 473 -30.29 27.99 -15.64
C LEU A 473 -28.76 27.84 -15.82
N ARG A 474 -28.00 28.87 -15.44
CA ARG A 474 -26.54 28.83 -15.38
C ARG A 474 -26.06 28.49 -13.98
N LEU A 475 -25.10 27.57 -13.88
CA LEU A 475 -24.59 27.11 -12.59
C LEU A 475 -23.35 27.93 -12.15
N ARG A 476 -23.36 28.43 -10.92
CA ARG A 476 -22.20 29.06 -10.27
C ARG A 476 -21.92 28.38 -8.93
N GLY A 477 -20.68 27.96 -8.70
CA GLY A 477 -20.25 27.38 -7.43
C GLY A 477 -19.59 28.41 -6.52
N GLU A 478 -19.98 28.44 -5.24
CA GLU A 478 -19.34 29.24 -4.17
C GLU A 478 -19.01 28.37 -2.95
N SER A 479 -17.98 28.76 -2.20
CA SER A 479 -17.60 28.07 -0.96
C SER A 479 -18.55 28.47 0.17
N ASP A 480 -19.15 27.49 0.83
CA ASP A 480 -20.09 27.71 1.95
C ASP A 480 -19.65 26.91 3.18
N GLU A 481 -19.24 27.62 4.24
CA GLU A 481 -18.72 27.03 5.48
C GLU A 481 -19.85 26.52 6.42
N ALA A 482 -21.13 26.75 6.09
CA ALA A 482 -22.26 26.44 6.97
C ALA A 482 -22.71 24.96 6.97
N THR A 483 -22.11 24.08 6.18
CA THR A 483 -22.48 22.66 6.08
C THR A 483 -21.45 21.76 6.74
N THR A 484 -21.56 21.58 8.06
CA THR A 484 -20.85 20.51 8.77
C THR A 484 -21.81 19.67 9.59
N GLY A 485 -21.74 18.35 9.41
CA GLY A 485 -22.19 17.34 10.36
C GLY A 485 -23.54 16.66 10.07
N ALA A 486 -24.66 17.37 10.16
CA ALA A 486 -25.96 16.72 10.38
C ALA A 486 -26.66 16.20 9.11
N ASP A 487 -26.54 16.90 7.98
CA ASP A 487 -27.24 16.56 6.73
C ASP A 487 -26.53 15.51 5.85
N LEU A 488 -25.28 15.17 6.19
CA LEU A 488 -24.49 14.17 5.46
C LEU A 488 -25.02 12.75 5.69
N LEU A 489 -25.40 12.43 6.93
CA LEU A 489 -25.93 11.10 7.28
C LEU A 489 -27.28 10.85 6.61
N SER A 490 -28.21 11.80 6.65
CA SER A 490 -29.52 11.70 5.98
C SER A 490 -29.39 11.59 4.45
N ASN A 491 -28.47 12.32 3.84
CA ASN A 491 -28.22 12.29 2.39
C ASN A 491 -27.50 11.02 1.92
N VAL A 492 -26.60 10.45 2.74
CA VAL A 492 -25.94 9.16 2.46
C VAL A 492 -26.94 8.01 2.60
N LEU A 493 -27.81 8.05 3.61
CA LEU A 493 -28.83 7.03 3.85
C LEU A 493 -29.89 6.98 2.73
N THR A 494 -30.35 8.14 2.24
CA THR A 494 -31.25 8.22 1.08
C THR A 494 -30.56 7.88 -0.24
N THR A 495 -29.25 8.07 -0.35
CA THR A 495 -28.48 7.76 -1.56
C THR A 495 -28.16 6.27 -1.70
N PHE A 496 -27.98 5.56 -0.60
CA PHE A 496 -27.65 4.13 -0.58
C PHE A 496 -28.80 3.23 -0.07
N GLY A 497 -29.99 3.79 0.19
CA GLY A 497 -31.20 3.02 0.50
C GLY A 497 -31.29 2.48 1.93
N GLY A 498 -30.63 3.11 2.89
CA GLY A 498 -30.65 2.68 4.30
C GLY A 498 -31.69 3.43 5.14
N GLN A 499 -32.34 2.74 6.08
CA GLN A 499 -33.13 3.36 7.16
C GLN A 499 -32.29 3.47 8.43
N VAL A 500 -32.45 4.58 9.17
CA VAL A 500 -32.00 4.67 10.57
C VAL A 500 -33.00 3.88 11.40
N ILE A 501 -32.55 2.83 12.07
CA ILE A 501 -33.31 2.18 13.13
C ILE A 501 -32.83 2.85 14.42
N GLU A 502 -33.74 3.55 15.11
CA GLU A 502 -33.48 4.21 16.40
C GLU A 502 -33.10 3.21 17.50
#